data_AF-A0A6P0XVU2-F1
#
_entry.id   AF-A0A6P0XVU2-F1
#
_cell.length_a   1.000
_cell.length_b   1.000
_cell.length_c   1.000
_cell.angle_alpha   90.00
_cell.angle_beta   90.00
_cell.angle_gamma   90.00
#
_symmetry.space_group_name_H-M   'P 1'
#
loop_
_entity.id
_entity.type
_entity.pdbx_description
1 polymer ?
#
loop_
_entity_poly.entity_id
_entity_poly.type
_entity_poly.pdbx_seq_one_letter_code
_entity_poly.pdbx_strand_id
1 'polypeptide(L)'
;ALIAELPTWLNFLSYIDNVLYKLVQVIMFAILLLIIGFLLVQFGAILGSPFYGQLSEQLEKIRTGTFPETPPSLLSSLKDIWRAILFELKKIGLLLVIGLPMLLINFLPGGSLIATIGGIILTTSIVCLDFFDGFLERRKLRFREKLTVVRRSLPASATFGLICQALITIPIVNFLGIPLCVAAGTLFCCDRVLPNLLPDHQA
;
A
#
# COMPACT_ATOMS: atom_id res chain seq x y z
N ALA A 1 8.78 22.12 -44.47
CA ALA A 1 9.14 22.78 -45.74
C ALA A 1 9.95 24.06 -45.51
N LEU A 2 9.51 25.01 -44.65
CA LEU A 2 10.22 26.28 -44.40
C LEU A 2 11.56 26.20 -43.62
N ILE A 3 11.90 25.06 -43.00
CA ILE A 3 13.17 24.85 -42.26
C ILE A 3 14.24 24.15 -43.14
N ALA A 4 13.88 23.71 -44.35
CA ALA A 4 14.78 22.94 -45.21
C ALA A 4 15.79 23.81 -46.00
N GLU A 5 15.61 25.14 -46.02
CA GLU A 5 16.45 26.08 -46.79
C GLU A 5 17.12 27.12 -45.87
N LEU A 6 17.59 26.73 -44.69
CA LEU A 6 18.42 27.64 -43.89
C LEU A 6 19.84 27.73 -44.49
N PRO A 7 20.43 28.93 -44.54
CA PRO A 7 21.85 29.11 -44.84
C PRO A 7 22.74 28.20 -43.99
N THR A 8 23.86 27.72 -44.53
CA THR A 8 24.74 26.75 -43.87
C THR A 8 25.23 27.17 -42.49
N TRP A 9 25.35 28.48 -42.23
CA TRP A 9 25.74 29.04 -40.93
C TRP A 9 24.65 28.91 -39.84
N LEU A 10 23.39 28.68 -40.21
CA LEU A 10 22.25 28.49 -39.30
C LEU A 10 21.96 27.01 -38.97
N ASN A 11 22.77 26.07 -39.47
CA ASN A 11 22.63 24.64 -39.17
C ASN A 11 22.73 24.30 -37.67
N PHE A 12 23.29 25.17 -36.82
CA PHE A 12 23.30 24.93 -35.38
C PHE A 12 21.88 24.94 -34.78
N LEU A 13 20.93 25.68 -35.36
CA LEU A 13 19.53 25.68 -34.91
C LEU A 13 18.84 24.35 -35.16
N SER A 14 19.16 23.65 -36.27
CA SER A 14 18.60 22.32 -36.52
C SER A 14 19.17 21.28 -35.55
N TYR A 15 20.41 21.43 -35.09
CA TYR A 15 20.96 20.59 -34.03
C TYR A 15 20.22 20.81 -32.69
N ILE A 16 19.98 22.07 -32.32
CA ILE A 16 19.22 22.42 -31.11
C ILE A 16 17.78 21.88 -31.19
N ASP A 17 17.10 22.06 -32.32
CA ASP A 17 15.75 21.56 -32.56
C ASP A 17 15.69 20.04 -32.45
N ASN A 18 16.63 19.31 -33.07
CA ASN A 18 16.71 17.85 -32.97
C ASN A 18 16.95 17.35 -31.53
N VAL A 19 17.80 18.04 -30.76
CA VAL A 19 18.06 17.69 -29.35
C VAL A 19 16.82 17.97 -28.50
N LEU A 20 16.18 19.13 -28.68
CA LEU A 20 14.95 19.50 -27.97
C LEU A 20 13.81 18.53 -28.31
N TYR A 21 13.63 18.19 -29.59
CA TYR A 21 12.66 17.20 -30.06
C TYR A 21 12.89 15.84 -29.39
N LYS A 22 14.12 15.32 -29.39
CA LYS A 22 14.45 14.05 -28.72
C LYS A 22 14.21 14.12 -27.21
N LEU A 23 14.56 15.22 -26.56
CA LEU A 23 14.31 15.42 -25.13
C LEU A 23 12.82 15.39 -24.81
N VAL A 24 12.01 16.15 -25.56
CA VAL A 24 10.55 16.17 -25.42
C VAL A 24 9.96 14.78 -25.69
N GLN A 25 10.46 14.07 -26.71
CA GLN A 25 10.02 12.72 -27.02
C GLN A 25 10.30 11.73 -25.88
N VAL A 26 11.51 11.76 -25.29
CA VAL A 26 11.87 10.91 -24.15
C VAL A 26 11.01 11.23 -22.93
N ILE A 27 10.80 12.52 -22.63
CA ILE A 27 9.95 12.95 -21.51
C ILE A 27 8.50 12.50 -21.72
N MET A 28 7.95 12.71 -22.91
CA MET A 28 6.59 12.27 -23.26
C MET A 28 6.45 10.75 -23.13
N PHE A 29 7.43 9.99 -23.63
CA PHE A 29 7.44 8.54 -23.51
C PHE A 29 7.52 8.07 -22.06
N ALA A 30 8.37 8.70 -21.24
CA ALA A 30 8.47 8.40 -19.81
C ALA A 30 7.16 8.71 -19.06
N ILE A 31 6.54 9.87 -19.33
CA ILE A 31 5.25 10.24 -18.75
C ILE A 31 4.18 9.22 -19.15
N LEU A 32 4.12 8.83 -20.43
CA LEU A 32 3.17 7.84 -20.92
C LEU A 32 3.36 6.49 -20.22
N LEU A 33 4.59 6.01 -20.08
CA LEU A 33 4.91 4.79 -19.35
C LEU A 33 4.50 4.87 -17.87
N LEU A 34 4.74 6.01 -17.22
CA LEU A 34 4.33 6.23 -15.83
C LEU A 34 2.81 6.20 -15.67
N ILE A 35 2.08 6.86 -16.56
CA ILE A 35 0.61 6.86 -16.55
C ILE A 35 0.08 5.45 -16.76
N ILE A 36 0.57 4.74 -17.80
CA ILE A 36 0.12 3.37 -18.10
C ILE A 36 0.47 2.44 -16.94
N GLY A 37 1.69 2.51 -16.40
CA GLY A 37 2.12 1.70 -15.26
C GLY A 37 1.27 1.96 -14.01
N PHE A 38 1.01 3.23 -13.69
CA PHE A 38 0.16 3.61 -12.57
C PHE A 38 -1.27 3.07 -12.72
N LEU A 39 -1.88 3.26 -13.90
CA LEU A 39 -3.21 2.75 -14.19
C LEU A 39 -3.24 1.22 -14.07
N LEU A 40 -2.28 0.52 -14.67
CA LEU A 40 -2.24 -0.94 -14.67
C LEU A 40 -2.11 -1.51 -13.25
N VAL A 41 -1.29 -0.90 -12.39
CA VAL A 41 -1.18 -1.26 -10.97
C VAL A 41 -2.50 -1.01 -10.24
N GLN A 42 -3.13 0.15 -10.44
CA GLN A 42 -4.39 0.49 -9.78
C GLN A 42 -5.54 -0.44 -10.22
N PHE A 43 -5.64 -0.73 -11.52
CA PHE A 43 -6.62 -1.68 -12.06
C PHE A 43 -6.38 -3.09 -11.52
N GLY A 44 -5.12 -3.54 -11.46
CA GLY A 44 -4.76 -4.84 -10.88
C GLY A 44 -5.16 -4.94 -9.41
N ALA A 45 -4.94 -3.90 -8.62
CA ALA A 45 -5.33 -3.84 -7.21
C ALA A 45 -6.86 -3.92 -7.03
N ILE A 46 -7.63 -3.18 -7.85
CA ILE A 46 -9.10 -3.20 -7.81
C ILE A 46 -9.62 -4.60 -8.15
N LEU A 47 -9.11 -5.21 -9.22
CA LEU A 47 -9.49 -6.56 -9.64
C LEU A 47 -9.06 -7.64 -8.64
N GLY A 48 -7.92 -7.46 -7.97
CA GLY A 48 -7.39 -8.37 -6.96
C GLY A 48 -8.12 -8.30 -5.62
N SER A 49 -8.64 -7.12 -5.25
CA SER A 49 -9.31 -6.88 -3.96
C SER A 49 -10.40 -7.91 -3.59
N PRO A 50 -11.33 -8.35 -4.47
CA PRO A 50 -12.30 -9.38 -4.12
C PRO A 50 -11.64 -10.74 -3.82
N PHE A 51 -10.60 -11.11 -4.57
CA PHE A 51 -9.88 -12.38 -4.34
C PHE A 51 -9.15 -12.36 -3.00
N TYR A 52 -8.51 -11.25 -2.65
CA TYR A 52 -7.83 -11.09 -1.36
C TYR A 52 -8.80 -11.11 -0.18
N GLY A 53 -9.98 -10.49 -0.34
CA GLY A 53 -11.06 -10.55 0.64
C GLY A 53 -11.56 -11.98 0.88
N GLN A 54 -11.87 -12.71 -0.20
CA GLN A 54 -12.31 -14.11 -0.15
C GLN A 54 -11.24 -15.04 0.42
N LEU A 55 -9.98 -14.87 0.02
CA LEU A 55 -8.86 -15.64 0.57
C LEU A 55 -8.76 -15.48 2.08
N SER A 56 -8.80 -14.23 2.56
CA SER A 56 -8.77 -13.92 3.99
C SER A 56 -9.97 -14.52 4.74
N GLU A 57 -11.17 -14.47 4.16
CA GLU A 57 -12.37 -15.05 4.76
C GLU A 57 -12.27 -16.57 4.89
N GLN A 58 -11.85 -17.25 3.82
CA GLN A 58 -11.70 -18.70 3.82
C GLN A 58 -10.61 -19.15 4.81
N LEU A 59 -9.50 -18.42 4.91
CA LEU A 59 -8.46 -18.74 5.89
C LEU A 59 -8.92 -18.52 7.33
N GLU A 60 -9.65 -17.43 7.60
CA GLU A 60 -10.24 -17.19 8.91
C GLU A 60 -11.19 -18.33 9.30
N LYS A 61 -12.01 -18.79 8.36
CA LYS A 61 -12.92 -19.92 8.54
C LYS A 61 -12.17 -21.23 8.82
N ILE A 62 -11.14 -21.54 8.03
CA ILE A 62 -10.32 -22.74 8.22
C ILE A 62 -9.68 -22.73 9.62
N ARG A 63 -9.24 -21.55 10.09
CA ARG A 63 -8.55 -21.42 11.37
C ARG A 63 -9.47 -21.37 12.59
N THR A 64 -10.62 -20.72 12.47
CA THR A 64 -11.54 -20.44 13.60
C THR A 64 -12.74 -21.39 13.65
N GLY A 65 -13.06 -22.07 12.54
CA GLY A 65 -14.21 -22.96 12.43
C GLY A 65 -15.58 -22.26 12.34
N THR A 66 -15.61 -20.93 12.41
CA THR A 66 -16.83 -20.11 12.37
C THR A 66 -16.93 -19.30 11.08
N PHE A 67 -18.16 -19.09 10.60
CA PHE A 67 -18.42 -18.13 9.52
C PHE A 67 -18.54 -16.73 10.12
N PRO A 68 -17.78 -15.73 9.65
CA PRO A 68 -18.09 -14.34 9.93
C PRO A 68 -19.37 -13.98 9.18
N GLU A 69 -20.53 -14.11 9.85
CA GLU A 69 -21.82 -13.72 9.28
C GLU A 69 -21.84 -12.22 9.01
N THR A 70 -21.78 -11.84 7.74
CA THR A 70 -22.24 -10.51 7.31
C THR A 70 -23.26 -10.71 6.20
N PRO A 71 -24.57 -10.66 6.48
CA PRO A 71 -25.57 -10.76 5.42
C PRO A 71 -25.40 -9.56 4.47
N PRO A 72 -25.32 -9.80 3.15
CA PRO A 72 -25.16 -8.72 2.19
C PRO A 72 -26.46 -7.91 2.14
N SER A 73 -26.41 -6.65 2.58
CA SER A 73 -27.49 -5.68 2.35
C SER A 73 -27.02 -4.64 1.33
N LEU A 74 -27.85 -4.27 0.37
CA LEU A 74 -27.47 -3.26 -0.64
C LEU A 74 -27.15 -1.89 0.01
N LEU A 75 -27.75 -1.58 1.17
CA LEU A 75 -27.46 -0.38 1.94
C LEU A 75 -26.11 -0.45 2.69
N SER A 76 -25.62 -1.64 3.02
CA SER A 76 -24.28 -1.80 3.61
C SER A 76 -23.18 -1.52 2.59
N SER A 77 -23.40 -1.82 1.30
CA SER A 77 -22.38 -1.64 0.26
C SER A 77 -21.85 -0.20 0.14
N LEU A 78 -22.73 0.81 0.16
CA LEU A 78 -22.28 2.22 0.10
C LEU A 78 -21.52 2.65 1.36
N LYS A 79 -21.96 2.18 2.53
CA LYS A 79 -21.31 2.47 3.80
C LYS A 79 -19.93 1.83 3.88
N ASP A 80 -19.79 0.61 3.35
CA ASP A 80 -18.54 -0.14 3.32
C ASP A 80 -17.54 0.52 2.35
N ILE A 81 -17.99 0.98 1.17
CA ILE A 81 -17.16 1.77 0.24
C ILE A 81 -16.66 3.06 0.90
N TRP A 82 -17.56 3.83 1.53
CA TRP A 82 -17.17 5.07 2.21
C TRP A 82 -16.15 4.83 3.32
N ARG A 83 -16.32 3.73 4.06
CA ARG A 83 -15.45 3.34 5.16
C ARG A 83 -14.07 2.90 4.66
N ALA A 84 -14.00 2.19 3.54
CA ALA A 84 -12.75 1.85 2.86
C ALA A 84 -12.02 3.11 2.37
N ILE A 85 -12.72 4.05 1.73
CA ILE A 85 -12.13 5.35 1.31
C ILE A 85 -11.58 6.10 2.51
N LEU A 86 -12.35 6.19 3.61
CA LEU A 86 -11.92 6.88 4.81
C LEU A 86 -10.70 6.19 5.48
N PHE A 87 -10.58 4.87 5.36
CA PHE A 87 -9.42 4.13 5.83
C PHE A 87 -8.17 4.48 5.03
N GLU A 88 -8.26 4.48 3.70
CA GLU A 88 -7.18 4.92 2.80
C GLU A 88 -6.74 6.37 3.06
N LEU A 89 -7.71 7.30 3.19
CA LEU A 89 -7.42 8.70 3.51
C LEU A 89 -6.71 8.87 4.86
N LYS A 90 -7.05 8.05 5.86
CA LYS A 90 -6.38 8.08 7.17
C LYS A 90 -4.96 7.52 7.11
N LYS A 91 -4.67 6.57 6.22
CA LYS A 91 -3.28 6.12 5.96
C LYS A 91 -2.46 7.25 5.32
N ILE A 92 -3.03 7.96 4.35
CA ILE A 92 -2.38 9.15 3.76
C ILE A 92 -2.15 10.22 4.84
N GLY A 93 -3.14 10.48 5.68
CA GLY A 93 -3.00 11.39 6.82
C GLY A 93 -1.89 10.97 7.78
N LEU A 94 -1.80 9.68 8.13
CA LEU A 94 -0.73 9.12 8.96
C LEU A 94 0.65 9.33 8.30
N LEU A 95 0.75 9.05 7.01
CA LEU A 95 1.96 9.23 6.21
C LEU A 95 2.40 10.69 6.20
N LEU A 96 1.48 11.64 6.00
CA LEU A 96 1.79 13.06 5.98
C LEU A 96 2.21 13.57 7.37
N VAL A 97 1.46 13.21 8.42
CA VAL A 97 1.72 13.68 9.79
C VAL A 97 3.07 13.18 10.31
N ILE A 98 3.48 11.96 9.98
CA ILE A 98 4.75 11.39 10.46
C ILE A 98 5.88 11.63 9.45
N GLY A 99 5.59 11.51 8.15
CA GLY A 99 6.57 11.65 7.08
C GLY A 99 7.04 13.08 6.86
N LEU A 100 6.19 14.09 7.03
CA LEU A 100 6.59 15.49 6.86
C LEU A 100 7.64 15.92 7.90
N PRO A 101 7.48 15.64 9.21
CA PRO A 101 8.56 15.84 10.18
C PRO A 101 9.84 15.09 9.85
N MET A 102 9.76 13.83 9.37
CA MET A 102 10.95 13.08 8.96
C MET A 102 11.68 13.72 7.79
N LEU A 103 10.93 14.27 6.84
CA LEU A 103 11.49 15.01 5.71
C LEU A 103 12.22 16.27 6.19
N LEU A 104 11.66 16.99 7.18
CA LEU A 104 12.33 18.13 7.81
C LEU A 104 13.60 17.72 8.57
N ILE A 105 13.58 16.60 9.29
CA ILE A 105 14.75 16.07 10.02
C ILE A 105 15.91 15.76 9.05
N ASN A 106 15.62 15.35 7.80
CA ASN A 106 16.64 15.01 6.81
C ASN A 106 17.58 16.18 6.44
N PHE A 107 17.18 17.43 6.71
CA PHE A 107 18.04 18.62 6.49
C PHE A 107 19.10 18.82 7.59
N LEU A 108 19.00 18.12 8.72
CA LEU A 108 19.97 18.19 9.81
C LEU A 108 21.14 17.21 9.56
N PRO A 109 22.38 17.53 9.99
CA PRO A 109 23.48 16.58 9.96
C PRO A 109 23.15 15.34 10.81
N GLY A 110 23.19 14.15 10.22
CA GLY A 110 22.77 12.89 10.85
C GLY A 110 21.26 12.58 10.77
N GLY A 111 20.45 13.51 10.29
CA GLY A 111 18.99 13.34 10.17
C GLY A 111 18.55 12.28 9.17
N SER A 112 19.35 12.01 8.13
CA SER A 112 19.06 10.99 7.11
C SER A 112 18.89 9.58 7.72
N LEU A 113 19.71 9.21 8.70
CA LEU A 113 19.59 7.91 9.37
C LEU A 113 18.29 7.80 10.16
N ILE A 114 17.93 8.86 10.89
CA ILE A 114 16.69 8.95 11.67
C ILE A 114 15.48 8.89 10.74
N ALA A 115 15.50 9.65 9.64
CA ALA A 115 14.45 9.67 8.63
C ALA A 115 14.28 8.31 7.96
N THR A 116 15.38 7.60 7.66
CA THR A 116 15.36 6.26 7.06
C THR A 116 14.75 5.23 8.00
N ILE A 117 15.25 5.15 9.24
CA ILE A 117 14.72 4.21 10.25
C ILE A 117 13.24 4.51 10.52
N GLY A 118 12.91 5.78 10.68
CA GLY A 118 11.57 6.25 10.86
C GLY A 118 10.64 5.89 9.69
N GLY A 119 11.09 6.08 8.46
CA GLY A 119 10.36 5.75 7.25
C GLY A 119 10.12 4.24 7.10
N ILE A 120 11.08 3.42 7.52
CA ILE A 120 10.90 1.96 7.58
C ILE A 120 9.83 1.61 8.60
N ILE A 121 9.89 2.15 9.82
CA ILE A 121 8.88 1.89 10.87
C ILE A 121 7.47 2.32 10.40
N LEU A 122 7.37 3.48 9.76
CA LEU A 122 6.11 4.00 9.23
C LEU A 122 5.55 3.10 8.12
N THR A 123 6.39 2.74 7.15
CA THR A 123 6.01 1.83 6.05
C THR A 123 5.62 0.46 6.59
N THR A 124 6.40 -0.13 7.48
CA THR A 124 6.10 -1.40 8.16
C THR A 124 4.75 -1.35 8.88
N SER A 125 4.45 -0.24 9.56
CA SER A 125 3.17 -0.07 10.27
C SER A 125 1.99 -0.01 9.30
N ILE A 126 2.14 0.69 8.18
CA ILE A 126 1.13 0.77 7.11
C ILE A 126 0.92 -0.62 6.47
N VAL A 127 2.00 -1.33 6.17
CA VAL A 127 1.98 -2.70 5.63
C VAL A 127 1.22 -3.65 6.57
N CYS A 128 1.42 -3.54 7.89
CA CYS A 128 0.63 -4.31 8.86
C CYS A 128 -0.85 -3.97 8.79
N LEU A 129 -1.19 -2.68 8.70
CA LEU A 129 -2.59 -2.25 8.60
C LEU A 129 -3.25 -2.81 7.34
N ASP A 130 -2.55 -2.83 6.21
CA ASP A 130 -3.07 -3.33 4.93
C ASP A 130 -3.32 -4.84 4.96
N PHE A 131 -2.36 -5.63 5.45
CA PHE A 131 -2.51 -7.09 5.47
C PHE A 131 -3.39 -7.61 6.60
N PHE A 132 -3.60 -6.83 7.66
CA PHE A 132 -4.60 -7.15 8.69
C PHE A 132 -6.01 -6.66 8.32
N ASP A 133 -6.14 -5.79 7.31
CA ASP A 133 -7.37 -5.05 7.04
C ASP A 133 -8.55 -5.98 6.80
N GLY A 134 -8.40 -7.03 5.98
CA GLY A 134 -9.47 -7.96 5.66
C GLY A 134 -10.13 -8.57 6.92
N PHE A 135 -9.31 -8.97 7.89
CA PHE A 135 -9.80 -9.54 9.16
C PHE A 135 -10.44 -8.46 10.07
N LEU A 136 -9.79 -7.31 10.21
CA LEU A 136 -10.20 -6.24 11.13
C LEU A 136 -11.42 -5.47 10.61
N GLU A 137 -11.57 -5.36 9.28
CA GLU A 137 -12.66 -4.67 8.61
C GLU A 137 -13.96 -5.46 8.67
N ARG A 138 -13.92 -6.80 8.59
CA ARG A 138 -15.07 -7.67 8.87
C ARG A 138 -15.66 -7.42 10.26
N ARG A 139 -14.81 -7.14 11.24
CA ARG A 139 -15.21 -6.76 12.62
C ARG A 139 -15.52 -5.28 12.79
N LYS A 140 -15.47 -4.51 11.70
CA LYS A 140 -15.80 -3.09 11.67
C LYS A 140 -14.99 -2.23 12.65
N LEU A 141 -13.72 -2.58 12.90
CA LEU A 141 -12.84 -1.81 13.78
C LEU A 141 -12.50 -0.42 13.21
N ARG A 142 -12.44 0.59 14.07
CA ARG A 142 -12.04 1.96 13.72
C ARG A 142 -10.53 2.01 13.46
N PHE A 143 -10.07 2.98 12.66
CA PHE A 143 -8.64 3.17 12.35
C PHE A 143 -7.73 3.20 13.59
N ARG A 144 -8.16 3.89 14.67
CA ARG A 144 -7.40 3.93 15.92
C ARG A 144 -7.27 2.57 16.59
N GLU A 145 -8.28 1.71 16.49
CA GLU A 145 -8.28 0.35 17.03
C GLU A 145 -7.35 -0.54 16.20
N LYS A 146 -7.39 -0.43 14.86
CA LYS A 146 -6.45 -1.12 13.96
C LYS A 146 -4.99 -0.77 14.29
N LEU A 147 -4.70 0.51 14.55
CA LEU A 147 -3.36 0.95 14.95
C LEU A 147 -2.97 0.43 16.34
N THR A 148 -3.91 0.35 17.27
CA THR A 148 -3.68 -0.28 18.60
C THR A 148 -3.39 -1.76 18.47
N VAL A 149 -4.04 -2.49 17.55
CA VAL A 149 -3.74 -3.90 17.26
C VAL A 149 -2.29 -4.05 16.82
N VAL A 150 -1.82 -3.23 15.87
CA VAL A 150 -0.42 -3.25 15.41
C VAL A 150 0.54 -2.97 16.58
N ARG A 151 0.25 -1.98 17.43
CA ARG A 151 1.10 -1.63 18.58
C ARG A 151 1.12 -2.69 19.68
N ARG A 152 -0.03 -3.27 20.03
CA ARG A 152 -0.14 -4.29 21.10
C ARG A 152 0.49 -5.61 20.72
N SER A 153 0.64 -5.87 19.43
CA SER A 153 1.26 -7.09 18.91
C SER A 153 2.76 -6.96 18.64
N LEU A 154 3.40 -5.85 19.06
CA LEU A 154 4.86 -5.74 19.04
C LEU A 154 5.50 -6.74 20.02
N PRO A 155 6.64 -7.34 19.67
CA PRO A 155 7.44 -7.10 18.45
C PRO A 155 6.98 -7.91 17.22
N ALA A 156 6.02 -8.82 17.37
CA ALA A 156 5.62 -9.76 16.31
C ALA A 156 4.99 -9.06 15.08
N SER A 157 4.26 -7.96 15.27
CA SER A 157 3.77 -7.15 14.15
C SER A 157 4.89 -6.46 13.38
N ALA A 158 5.93 -5.98 14.06
CA ALA A 158 7.07 -5.36 13.39
C ALA A 158 7.83 -6.36 12.53
N THR A 159 8.10 -7.56 13.03
CA THR A 159 8.77 -8.60 12.23
C THR A 159 7.91 -9.07 11.06
N PHE A 160 6.60 -9.25 11.27
CA PHE A 160 5.65 -9.53 10.19
C PHE A 160 5.71 -8.45 9.10
N GLY A 161 5.53 -7.19 9.48
CA GLY A 161 5.50 -6.09 8.53
C GLY A 161 6.82 -5.89 7.79
N LEU A 162 7.97 -6.09 8.44
CA LEU A 162 9.28 -6.01 7.80
C LEU A 162 9.48 -7.11 6.75
N ILE A 163 9.06 -8.35 7.05
CA ILE A 163 9.13 -9.46 6.09
C ILE A 163 8.19 -9.19 4.92
N CYS A 164 6.95 -8.77 5.18
CA CYS A 164 5.99 -8.41 4.14
C CYS A 164 6.52 -7.28 3.25
N GLN A 165 7.06 -6.22 3.86
CA GLN A 165 7.67 -5.09 3.16
C GLN A 165 8.82 -5.55 2.25
N ALA A 166 9.68 -6.44 2.72
CA ALA A 166 10.76 -7.00 1.91
C ALA A 166 10.23 -7.82 0.72
N LEU A 167 9.21 -8.66 0.94
CA LEU A 167 8.61 -9.50 -0.10
C LEU A 167 7.94 -8.68 -1.21
N ILE A 168 7.20 -7.63 -0.85
CA ILE A 168 6.48 -6.80 -1.83
C ILE A 168 7.39 -5.81 -2.57
N THR A 169 8.57 -5.50 -2.02
CA THR A 169 9.54 -4.61 -2.65
C THR A 169 10.18 -5.23 -3.90
N ILE A 170 10.35 -6.56 -3.92
CA ILE A 170 10.97 -7.27 -5.05
C ILE A 170 9.89 -7.57 -6.10
N PRO A 171 9.91 -6.98 -7.31
CA PRO A 171 8.79 -7.04 -8.25
C PRO A 171 8.30 -8.45 -8.62
N ILE A 172 9.24 -9.37 -8.87
CA ILE A 172 8.92 -10.77 -9.23
C ILE A 172 8.32 -11.52 -8.02
N VAL A 173 8.84 -11.26 -6.82
CA VAL A 173 8.35 -11.88 -5.59
C VAL A 173 6.99 -11.31 -5.21
N ASN A 174 6.75 -10.01 -5.44
CA ASN A 174 5.53 -9.29 -5.09
C ASN A 174 4.26 -9.95 -5.65
N PHE A 175 4.35 -10.53 -6.87
CA PHE A 175 3.23 -11.25 -7.50
C PHE A 175 2.65 -12.36 -6.60
N LEU A 176 3.53 -13.14 -5.95
CA LEU A 176 3.15 -14.15 -4.95
C LEU A 176 3.17 -13.59 -3.52
N GLY A 177 3.87 -12.49 -3.31
CA GLY A 177 4.05 -11.82 -2.02
C GLY A 177 2.73 -11.30 -1.47
N ILE A 178 1.91 -10.62 -2.28
CA ILE A 178 0.62 -10.09 -1.81
C ILE A 178 -0.30 -11.19 -1.26
N PRO A 179 -0.67 -12.26 -2.02
CA PRO A 179 -1.55 -13.30 -1.49
C PRO A 179 -0.95 -14.03 -0.28
N LEU A 180 0.37 -14.23 -0.26
CA LEU A 180 1.07 -14.80 0.89
C LEU A 180 0.98 -13.91 2.14
N CYS A 181 1.16 -12.60 1.99
CA CYS A 181 1.07 -11.64 3.07
C CYS A 181 -0.36 -11.48 3.59
N VAL A 182 -1.36 -11.51 2.70
CA VAL A 182 -2.79 -11.54 3.09
C VAL A 182 -3.09 -12.80 3.91
N ALA A 183 -2.61 -13.96 3.47
CA ALA A 183 -2.78 -15.21 4.18
C ALA A 183 -2.12 -15.19 5.57
N ALA A 184 -0.84 -14.80 5.62
CA ALA A 184 -0.08 -14.69 6.85
C ALA A 184 -0.68 -13.64 7.81
N GLY A 185 -1.14 -12.50 7.31
CA GLY A 185 -1.78 -11.45 8.11
C GLY A 185 -3.11 -11.90 8.72
N THR A 186 -3.90 -12.66 7.95
CA THR A 186 -5.14 -13.26 8.45
C THR A 186 -4.86 -14.25 9.58
N LEU A 187 -3.92 -15.19 9.38
CA LEU A 187 -3.54 -16.17 10.41
C LEU A 187 -2.94 -15.49 11.65
N PHE A 188 -2.10 -14.47 11.45
CA PHE A 188 -1.56 -13.66 12.55
C PHE A 188 -2.68 -13.05 13.40
N CYS A 189 -3.71 -12.51 12.76
CA CYS A 189 -4.84 -11.94 13.47
C CYS A 189 -5.67 -13.01 14.19
N CYS A 190 -5.93 -14.15 13.56
CA CYS A 190 -6.62 -15.26 14.22
C CYS A 190 -5.89 -15.73 15.48
N ASP A 191 -4.56 -15.87 15.41
CA ASP A 191 -3.78 -16.44 16.51
C ASP A 191 -3.48 -15.43 17.63
N ARG A 192 -3.28 -14.14 17.31
CA ARG A 192 -2.83 -13.13 18.30
C ARG A 192 -3.83 -12.03 18.62
N VAL A 193 -4.73 -11.74 17.69
CA VAL A 193 -5.63 -10.59 17.81
C VAL A 193 -7.01 -11.04 18.26
N LEU A 194 -7.53 -12.12 17.68
CA LEU A 194 -8.85 -12.67 18.00
C LEU A 194 -9.04 -13.01 19.49
N PRO A 195 -8.10 -13.68 20.19
CA PRO A 195 -8.27 -14.02 21.61
C PRO A 195 -8.43 -12.78 22.50
N ASN A 196 -7.84 -11.67 22.10
CA ASN A 196 -7.93 -10.40 22.83
C ASN A 196 -9.20 -9.60 22.50
N LEU A 197 -9.87 -9.89 21.37
CA LEU A 197 -11.14 -9.26 20.99
C LEU A 197 -12.36 -10.00 21.53
N LEU A 198 -12.25 -11.31 21.71
CA LEU A 198 -13.31 -12.17 22.27
C LEU A 198 -12.75 -12.87 23.52
N PRO A 199 -12.68 -12.18 24.67
CA PRO A 199 -12.05 -12.73 25.87
C PRO A 199 -12.74 -13.98 26.47
N ASP A 200 -13.94 -14.36 26.02
CA ASP A 200 -14.65 -15.55 26.53
C ASP A 200 -15.25 -16.41 25.43
N HIS A 201 -14.58 -17.54 25.16
CA HIS A 201 -15.18 -18.87 24.98
C HIS A 201 -14.06 -19.91 24.96
N GLN A 202 -13.46 -20.18 26.12
CA GLN A 202 -12.77 -21.44 26.45
C GLN A 202 -12.41 -21.45 27.95
N ALA A 203 -13.42 -21.78 28.76
CA ALA A 203 -13.28 -22.65 29.91
C ALA A 203 -13.75 -24.05 29.48
#